data_AF-A0A7R8YUM6-F1
#
_entry.id   AF-A0A7R8YUM6-F1
#
_cell.length_a   1.000
_cell.length_b   1.000
_cell.length_c   1.000
_cell.angle_alpha   90.00
_cell.angle_beta   90.00
_cell.angle_gamma   90.00
#
_symmetry.space_group_name_H-M   'P 1'
#
loop_
_entity.id
_entity.type
_entity.pdbx_description
1 polymer ?
#
loop_
_entity_poly.entity_id
_entity_poly.type
_entity_poly.pdbx_seq_one_letter_code
_entity_poly.pdbx_strand_id
1 'polypeptide(L)'
;MNYLQQSEETTEPLNTAEKTEISITPESPEVFRIILPPGRCTKRLLNISDVFLSLFVITPLVVAHWKGTWAFIERHPEQFPPWMSFLFGCTLHTSFVLIKELLHMEFTAPNDGYKSVKKIISQNIIVKIYTYLFSLGCNLNWQGGWAALQVVFGTELKGAVIPSAICLVLLLALKGIRNLAAPPVFVALDNKDIAFSFPTRFRVQVSQILN
;
A
#
# COMPACT_ATOMS: atom_id res chain seq x y z
N MET A 1 35.28 12.28 31.43
CA MET A 1 35.04 13.44 32.29
C MET A 1 33.55 13.43 32.63
N ASN A 2 33.24 12.88 33.79
CA ASN A 2 31.90 12.67 34.34
C ASN A 2 31.37 13.99 34.88
N TYR A 3 30.08 14.29 34.68
CA TYR A 3 29.27 15.02 35.67
C TYR A 3 27.83 14.53 35.60
N LEU A 4 27.46 13.73 36.60
CA LEU A 4 26.10 13.58 37.11
C LEU A 4 25.87 14.64 38.19
N GLN A 5 24.59 14.79 38.58
CA GLN A 5 24.03 15.43 39.79
C GLN A 5 23.71 16.93 39.66
N GLN A 6 22.59 17.48 40.18
CA GLN A 6 21.45 16.94 40.94
C GLN A 6 20.46 18.09 41.23
N SER A 7 19.16 17.76 41.25
CA SER A 7 18.02 18.37 41.98
C SER A 7 17.92 19.89 42.19
N GLU A 8 16.77 20.47 41.84
CA GLU A 8 15.92 21.08 42.88
C GLU A 8 14.44 21.08 42.47
N GLU A 9 13.64 20.51 43.36
CA GLU A 9 12.20 20.42 43.35
C GLU A 9 11.69 21.62 44.18
N THR A 10 10.89 22.49 43.59
CA THR A 10 10.13 23.50 44.36
C THR A 10 8.67 23.37 44.01
N THR A 11 7.94 22.78 44.95
CA THR A 11 6.48 22.77 45.03
C THR A 11 6.04 24.05 45.75
N GLU A 12 5.17 24.85 45.14
CA GLU A 12 3.93 25.31 45.79
C GLU A 12 2.96 25.98 44.78
N PRO A 13 1.63 25.93 45.03
CA PRO A 13 0.58 26.13 44.03
C PRO A 13 -0.08 27.51 44.13
N LEU A 14 -0.58 28.07 43.02
CA LEU A 14 -1.81 28.88 43.08
C LEU A 14 -2.46 29.05 41.70
N ASN A 15 -3.68 28.51 41.63
CA ASN A 15 -4.77 28.84 40.72
C ASN A 15 -4.87 30.36 40.45
N THR A 16 -4.84 30.78 39.18
CA THR A 16 -5.70 31.87 38.70
C THR A 16 -5.96 31.67 37.21
N ALA A 17 -7.24 31.56 36.87
CA ALA A 17 -7.77 31.52 35.53
C ALA A 17 -7.34 32.77 34.72
N GLU A 18 -6.43 32.59 33.75
CA GLU A 18 -6.22 33.58 32.72
C GLU A 18 -7.10 33.26 31.52
N LYS A 19 -8.29 33.86 31.54
CA LYS A 19 -9.23 33.94 30.42
C LYS A 19 -8.59 34.85 29.37
N THR A 20 -7.79 34.30 28.46
CA THR A 20 -7.30 35.04 27.28
C THR A 20 -8.49 35.30 26.35
N GLU A 21 -9.05 36.50 26.48
CA GLU A 21 -10.03 37.07 25.56
C GLU A 21 -9.34 37.33 24.21
N ILE A 22 -9.54 36.42 23.26
CA ILE A 22 -9.10 36.60 21.87
C ILE A 22 -10.10 37.54 21.21
N SER A 23 -9.67 38.78 21.00
CA SER A 23 -10.36 39.79 20.21
C SER A 23 -10.52 39.32 18.75
N ILE A 24 -11.77 39.12 18.32
CA ILE A 24 -12.10 38.74 16.95
C ILE A 24 -12.27 40.00 16.10
N THR A 25 -11.32 40.27 15.22
CA THR A 25 -11.51 41.15 14.05
C THR A 25 -12.13 40.34 12.91
N PRO A 26 -13.16 40.86 12.20
CA PRO A 26 -13.87 40.09 11.19
C PRO A 26 -13.29 40.36 9.81
N GLU A 27 -12.49 39.43 9.25
CA GLU A 27 -12.31 39.28 7.80
C GLU A 27 -11.46 38.04 7.46
N SER A 28 -12.10 36.88 7.29
CA SER A 28 -11.81 35.94 6.18
C SER A 28 -12.80 34.77 6.21
N PRO A 29 -13.31 34.32 5.04
CA PRO A 29 -14.31 33.25 4.95
C PRO A 29 -13.64 31.87 4.91
N GLU A 30 -12.63 31.64 5.74
CA GLU A 30 -12.13 30.28 5.99
C GLU A 30 -13.10 29.63 6.97
N VAL A 31 -14.20 29.10 6.42
CA VAL A 31 -15.12 28.19 7.12
C VAL A 31 -14.33 26.94 7.48
N PHE A 32 -13.57 27.08 8.56
CA PHE A 32 -12.85 26.04 9.25
C PHE A 32 -13.90 25.01 9.69
N ARG A 33 -14.07 23.96 8.89
CA ARG A 33 -14.81 22.76 9.28
C ARG A 33 -14.05 22.15 10.45
N ILE A 34 -14.33 22.62 11.67
CA ILE A 34 -14.01 21.91 12.90
C ILE A 34 -14.90 20.67 12.90
N ILE A 35 -14.45 19.62 12.22
CA ILE A 35 -15.01 18.29 12.41
C ILE A 35 -14.58 17.89 13.81
N LEU A 36 -15.47 18.09 14.79
CA LEU A 36 -15.29 17.55 16.14
C LEU A 36 -14.91 16.07 16.01
N PRO A 37 -13.87 15.60 16.71
CA PRO A 37 -13.44 14.22 16.60
C PRO A 37 -14.62 13.31 16.94
N PRO A 38 -14.92 12.30 16.10
CA PRO A 38 -16.10 11.47 16.31
C PRO A 38 -16.06 10.82 17.70
N GLY A 39 -17.21 10.77 18.36
CA GLY A 39 -17.34 10.11 19.66
C GLY A 39 -16.84 8.67 19.61
N ARG A 40 -16.40 8.11 20.76
CA ARG A 40 -15.85 6.74 20.84
C ARG A 40 -16.79 5.70 20.21
N CYS A 41 -18.10 5.88 20.33
CA CYS A 41 -19.12 5.02 19.72
C CYS A 41 -19.12 5.13 18.18
N THR A 42 -19.13 6.35 17.64
CA THR A 42 -19.07 6.62 16.20
C THR A 42 -17.80 6.04 15.57
N LYS A 43 -16.65 6.18 16.24
CA LYS A 43 -15.38 5.56 15.79
C LYS A 43 -15.47 4.04 15.71
N ARG A 44 -16.06 3.39 16.72
CA ARG A 44 -16.27 1.94 16.72
C ARG A 44 -17.23 1.50 15.62
N LEU A 45 -18.34 2.23 15.42
CA LEU A 45 -19.31 1.93 14.37
C LEU A 45 -18.70 2.06 12.97
N LEU A 46 -17.93 3.12 12.72
CA LEU A 46 -17.19 3.32 11.47
C LEU A 46 -16.24 2.15 11.22
N ASN A 47 -15.45 1.76 12.22
CA ASN A 47 -14.50 0.66 12.08
C ASN A 47 -15.20 -0.69 11.81
N ILE A 48 -16.30 -0.97 12.52
CA ILE A 48 -17.09 -2.19 12.30
C ILE A 48 -17.66 -2.19 10.88
N SER A 49 -18.26 -1.08 10.44
CA SER A 49 -18.81 -0.95 9.09
C SER A 49 -17.73 -1.13 8.01
N ASP A 50 -16.54 -0.60 8.23
CA ASP A 50 -15.41 -0.72 7.31
C ASP A 50 -14.94 -2.18 7.20
N VAL A 51 -14.91 -2.92 8.31
CA VAL A 51 -14.63 -4.37 8.31
C VAL A 51 -15.70 -5.15 7.55
N PHE A 52 -16.99 -4.88 7.77
CA PHE A 52 -18.08 -5.54 7.05
C PHE A 52 -18.00 -5.26 5.55
N LEU A 53 -17.80 -3.99 5.15
CA LEU A 53 -17.66 -3.61 3.76
C LEU A 53 -16.43 -4.27 3.12
N SER A 54 -15.31 -4.32 3.83
CA SER A 54 -14.08 -4.97 3.38
C SER A 54 -14.25 -6.47 3.19
N LEU A 55 -14.91 -7.16 4.11
CA LEU A 55 -15.10 -8.61 4.07
C LEU A 55 -16.15 -9.05 3.04
N PHE A 56 -17.30 -8.37 2.99
CA PHE A 56 -18.44 -8.84 2.19
C PHE A 56 -18.54 -8.20 0.80
N VAL A 57 -17.86 -7.08 0.56
CA VAL A 57 -17.91 -6.39 -0.73
C VAL A 57 -16.54 -6.38 -1.38
N ILE A 58 -15.53 -5.83 -0.71
CA ILE A 58 -14.21 -5.64 -1.31
C ILE A 58 -13.51 -6.97 -1.57
N THR A 59 -13.46 -7.86 -0.57
CA THR A 59 -12.81 -9.18 -0.69
C THR A 59 -13.38 -10.02 -1.85
N PRO A 60 -14.71 -10.26 -1.96
CA PRO A 60 -15.23 -11.03 -3.09
C PRO A 60 -15.05 -10.33 -4.43
N LEU A 61 -15.08 -8.99 -4.47
CA LEU A 61 -14.81 -8.25 -5.70
C LEU A 61 -13.36 -8.39 -6.16
N VAL A 62 -12.40 -8.35 -5.22
CA VAL A 62 -10.99 -8.63 -5.50
C VAL A 62 -10.84 -10.05 -6.00
N VAL A 63 -11.51 -11.03 -5.38
CA VAL A 63 -11.51 -12.43 -5.84
C VAL A 63 -12.05 -12.57 -7.26
N ALA A 64 -13.19 -11.96 -7.55
CA ALA A 64 -13.78 -11.95 -8.88
C ALA A 64 -12.86 -11.29 -9.92
N HIS A 65 -12.18 -10.20 -9.55
CA HIS A 65 -11.23 -9.51 -10.43
C HIS A 65 -10.08 -10.43 -10.83
N TRP A 66 -9.32 -10.97 -9.87
CA TRP A 66 -8.15 -11.78 -10.21
C TRP A 66 -8.53 -13.12 -10.87
N LYS A 67 -9.57 -13.79 -10.38
CA LYS A 67 -10.08 -15.03 -11.01
C LYS A 67 -10.61 -14.78 -12.42
N GLY A 68 -11.31 -13.67 -12.64
CA GLY A 68 -11.78 -13.27 -13.95
C GLY A 68 -10.62 -13.02 -14.93
N THR A 69 -9.58 -12.33 -14.48
CA THR A 69 -8.36 -12.13 -15.28
C THR A 69 -7.68 -13.45 -15.63
N TRP A 70 -7.58 -14.39 -14.69
CA TRP A 70 -7.01 -15.72 -14.99
C TRP A 70 -7.84 -16.48 -16.01
N ALA A 71 -9.16 -16.52 -15.83
CA ALA A 71 -10.06 -17.20 -16.76
C ALA A 71 -10.03 -16.57 -18.17
N PHE A 72 -9.74 -15.27 -18.26
CA PHE A 72 -9.50 -14.60 -19.53
C PHE A 72 -8.18 -15.07 -20.17
N ILE A 73 -7.07 -15.03 -19.42
CA ILE A 73 -5.75 -15.48 -19.90
C ILE A 73 -5.79 -16.95 -20.36
N GLU A 74 -6.40 -17.83 -19.56
CA GLU A 74 -6.51 -19.27 -19.84
C GLU A 74 -7.33 -19.56 -21.11
N ARG A 75 -8.29 -18.70 -21.46
CA ARG A 75 -9.09 -18.85 -22.68
C ARG A 75 -8.34 -18.40 -23.94
N HIS A 76 -7.24 -17.66 -23.79
CA HIS A 76 -6.45 -17.13 -24.89
C HIS A 76 -4.99 -17.63 -24.86
N PRO A 77 -4.74 -18.96 -24.88
CA PRO A 77 -3.40 -19.52 -24.70
C PRO A 77 -2.43 -19.18 -25.84
N GLU A 78 -2.93 -18.93 -27.05
CA GLU A 78 -2.09 -18.51 -28.20
C GLU A 78 -1.54 -17.08 -28.01
N GLN A 79 -2.32 -16.20 -27.37
CA GLN A 79 -1.91 -14.81 -27.11
C GLN A 79 -1.08 -14.68 -25.84
N PHE A 80 -1.34 -15.56 -24.86
CA PHE A 80 -0.73 -15.52 -23.54
C PHE A 80 -0.03 -16.85 -23.18
N PRO A 81 1.04 -17.24 -23.89
CA PRO A 81 1.76 -18.46 -23.54
C PRO A 81 2.42 -18.32 -22.15
N PRO A 82 2.46 -19.40 -21.33
CA PRO A 82 2.80 -19.31 -19.90
C PRO A 82 4.09 -18.56 -19.58
N TRP A 83 5.17 -18.87 -20.30
CA TRP A 83 6.48 -18.26 -20.10
C TRP A 83 6.52 -16.78 -20.48
N MET A 84 5.84 -16.39 -21.57
CA MET A 84 5.81 -14.98 -21.98
C MET A 84 4.96 -14.15 -21.02
N SER A 85 3.82 -14.68 -20.57
CA SER A 85 2.97 -14.05 -19.56
C SER A 85 3.73 -13.83 -18.25
N PHE A 86 4.50 -14.83 -17.81
CA PHE A 86 5.36 -14.72 -16.62
C PHE A 86 6.41 -13.62 -16.75
N LEU A 87 7.18 -13.63 -17.84
CA LEU A 87 8.26 -12.67 -18.10
C LEU A 87 7.73 -11.25 -18.28
N PHE A 88 6.59 -11.09 -18.95
CA PHE A 88 5.93 -9.81 -19.10
C PHE A 88 5.47 -9.25 -17.76
N GLY A 89 4.88 -10.10 -16.90
CA GLY A 89 4.56 -9.74 -15.51
C GLY A 89 5.79 -9.32 -14.69
N CYS A 90 6.91 -10.05 -14.79
CA CYS A 90 8.18 -9.68 -14.15
C CYS A 90 8.71 -8.32 -14.64
N THR A 91 8.63 -8.08 -15.95
CA THR A 91 9.10 -6.84 -16.59
C THR A 91 8.25 -5.65 -16.15
N LEU A 92 6.93 -5.81 -16.08
CA LEU A 92 6.02 -4.80 -15.56
C LEU A 92 6.34 -4.47 -14.11
N HIS A 93 6.49 -5.48 -13.25
CA HIS A 93 6.87 -5.26 -11.84
C HIS A 93 8.19 -4.51 -11.70
N THR A 94 9.21 -4.91 -12.47
CA THR A 94 10.52 -4.25 -12.45
C THR A 94 10.40 -2.80 -12.91
N SER A 95 9.65 -2.55 -13.99
CA SER A 95 9.38 -1.20 -14.49
C SER A 95 8.68 -0.34 -13.43
N PHE A 96 7.67 -0.87 -12.74
CA PHE A 96 6.98 -0.15 -11.67
C PHE A 96 7.91 0.16 -10.49
N VAL A 97 8.81 -0.76 -10.12
CA VAL A 97 9.81 -0.51 -9.07
C VAL A 97 10.75 0.63 -9.45
N LEU A 98 11.14 0.74 -10.72
CA LEU A 98 12.01 1.82 -11.20
C LEU A 98 11.28 3.17 -11.27
N ILE A 99 10.02 3.15 -11.72
CA ILE A 99 9.23 4.37 -11.95
C ILE A 99 8.61 4.90 -10.63
N LYS A 100 8.47 4.07 -9.59
CA LYS A 100 7.80 4.45 -8.33
C LYS A 100 8.35 5.72 -7.70
N GLU A 101 9.67 5.92 -7.74
CA GLU A 101 10.32 7.03 -7.05
C GLU A 101 10.04 8.33 -7.80
N LEU A 102 10.09 8.28 -9.14
CA LEU A 102 9.74 9.42 -10.00
C LEU A 102 8.27 9.82 -9.82
N LEU A 103 7.36 8.84 -9.78
CA LEU A 103 5.95 9.08 -9.48
C LEU A 103 5.79 9.67 -8.07
N HIS A 104 6.49 9.13 -7.08
CA HIS A 104 6.40 9.60 -5.71
C HIS A 104 6.86 11.05 -5.58
N MET A 105 7.98 11.42 -6.20
CA MET A 105 8.48 12.80 -6.21
C MET A 105 7.50 13.77 -6.88
N GLU A 106 6.97 13.41 -8.06
CA GLU A 106 6.03 14.26 -8.81
C GLU A 106 4.70 14.47 -8.07
N PHE A 107 4.19 13.42 -7.41
CA PHE A 107 2.88 13.47 -6.76
C PHE A 107 2.91 13.88 -5.28
N THR A 108 4.10 13.86 -4.65
CA THR A 108 4.31 14.24 -3.23
C THR A 108 5.00 15.59 -3.08
N ALA A 109 5.53 16.19 -4.15
CA ALA A 109 6.15 17.52 -4.10
C ALA A 109 5.26 18.52 -3.33
N PRO A 110 5.81 19.25 -2.35
CA PRO A 110 5.04 20.20 -1.55
C PRO A 110 4.48 21.27 -2.47
N ASN A 111 3.17 21.21 -2.70
CA ASN A 111 2.49 22.14 -3.59
C ASN A 111 2.25 23.43 -2.79
N ASP A 112 3.13 24.40 -3.00
CA ASP A 112 3.18 25.78 -2.53
C ASP A 112 2.02 26.66 -3.06
N GLY A 113 0.87 26.07 -3.36
CA GLY A 113 -0.33 26.80 -3.82
C GLY A 113 -1.59 25.93 -3.96
N TYR A 114 -2.72 26.60 -4.20
CA TYR A 114 -4.03 25.98 -4.43
C TYR A 114 -3.97 24.97 -5.58
N LYS A 115 -4.16 23.67 -5.29
CA LYS A 115 -4.21 22.64 -6.33
C LYS A 115 -5.45 22.87 -7.20
N SER A 116 -5.24 23.22 -8.48
CA SER A 116 -6.32 23.29 -9.46
C SER A 116 -7.11 21.97 -9.46
N VAL A 117 -8.44 22.05 -9.47
CA VAL A 117 -9.35 20.88 -9.51
C VAL A 117 -8.98 19.91 -10.63
N LYS A 118 -8.51 20.43 -11.78
CA LYS A 118 -8.02 19.62 -12.91
C LYS A 118 -6.81 18.75 -12.53
N LYS A 119 -5.87 19.29 -11.74
CA LYS A 119 -4.68 18.56 -11.26
C LYS A 119 -5.10 17.43 -10.31
N ILE A 120 -6.05 17.67 -9.40
CA ILE A 120 -6.56 16.65 -8.47
C ILE A 120 -7.23 15.49 -9.23
N ILE A 121 -8.08 15.81 -10.20
CA ILE A 121 -8.76 14.78 -11.02
C ILE A 121 -7.74 13.97 -11.82
N SER A 122 -6.80 14.65 -12.48
CA SER A 122 -5.73 13.99 -13.23
C SER A 122 -4.89 13.05 -12.34
N GLN A 123 -4.50 13.51 -11.14
CA GLN A 123 -3.78 12.70 -10.16
C GLN A 123 -4.56 11.45 -9.77
N ASN A 124 -5.85 11.58 -9.46
CA ASN A 124 -6.71 10.45 -9.10
C ASN A 124 -6.85 9.43 -10.25
N ILE A 125 -6.95 9.90 -11.49
CA ILE A 125 -7.02 9.02 -12.66
C ILE A 125 -5.70 8.27 -12.84
N ILE A 126 -4.56 8.95 -12.73
CA ILE A 126 -3.24 8.34 -12.87
C ILE A 126 -3.02 7.26 -11.81
N VAL A 127 -3.36 7.55 -10.54
CA VAL A 127 -3.28 6.56 -9.45
C VAL A 127 -4.12 5.32 -9.77
N LYS A 128 -5.36 5.50 -10.24
CA LYS A 128 -6.24 4.38 -10.58
C LYS A 128 -5.70 3.54 -11.74
N ILE A 129 -5.22 4.18 -12.81
CA ILE A 129 -4.60 3.49 -13.95
C ILE A 129 -3.37 2.72 -13.50
N TYR A 130 -2.50 3.36 -12.72
CA TYR A 130 -1.30 2.74 -12.16
C TYR A 130 -1.64 1.49 -11.35
N THR A 131 -2.59 1.59 -10.40
CA THR A 131 -2.99 0.46 -9.55
C THR A 131 -3.59 -0.68 -10.38
N TYR A 132 -4.37 -0.37 -11.41
CA TYR A 132 -4.95 -1.36 -12.30
C TYR A 132 -3.89 -2.08 -13.16
N LEU A 133 -2.93 -1.35 -13.74
CA LEU A 133 -1.85 -1.96 -14.50
C LEU A 133 -0.92 -2.80 -13.61
N PHE A 134 -0.67 -2.33 -12.38
CA PHE A 134 0.08 -3.09 -11.39
C PHE A 134 -0.64 -4.38 -10.99
N SER A 135 -1.96 -4.34 -10.79
CA SER A 135 -2.74 -5.55 -10.50
C SER A 135 -2.75 -6.53 -11.66
N LEU A 136 -2.81 -6.05 -12.91
CA LEU A 136 -2.68 -6.91 -14.09
C LEU A 136 -1.29 -7.57 -14.18
N GLY A 137 -0.21 -6.81 -13.97
CA GLY A 137 1.15 -7.36 -13.94
C GLY A 137 1.33 -8.45 -12.90
N CYS A 138 0.75 -8.25 -11.70
CA CYS A 138 0.73 -9.24 -10.63
C CYS A 138 -0.02 -10.52 -11.03
N ASN A 139 -1.21 -10.36 -11.62
CA ASN A 139 -2.00 -11.50 -12.09
C ASN A 139 -1.27 -12.29 -13.19
N LEU A 140 -0.68 -11.61 -14.17
CA LEU A 140 0.07 -12.23 -15.27
C LEU A 140 1.30 -12.97 -14.76
N ASN A 141 2.03 -12.36 -13.81
CA ASN A 141 3.19 -13.01 -13.21
C ASN A 141 2.79 -14.28 -12.43
N TRP A 142 1.78 -14.19 -11.58
CA TRP A 142 1.37 -15.33 -10.77
C TRP A 142 0.77 -16.46 -11.61
N GLN A 143 -0.20 -16.13 -12.49
CA GLN A 143 -0.85 -17.12 -13.34
C GLN A 143 0.13 -17.74 -14.34
N GLY A 144 0.95 -16.91 -15.00
CA GLY A 144 1.96 -17.37 -15.95
C GLY A 144 3.02 -18.25 -15.28
N GLY A 145 3.46 -17.88 -14.07
CA GLY A 145 4.39 -18.68 -13.27
C GLY A 145 3.80 -20.04 -12.87
N TRP A 146 2.55 -20.05 -12.42
CA TRP A 146 1.84 -21.29 -12.10
C TRP A 146 1.67 -22.19 -13.33
N ALA A 147 1.23 -21.65 -14.45
CA ALA A 147 1.08 -22.39 -15.70
C ALA A 147 2.44 -22.89 -16.24
N ALA A 148 3.51 -22.11 -16.11
CA ALA A 148 4.85 -22.52 -16.50
C ALA A 148 5.36 -23.70 -15.65
N LEU A 149 5.10 -23.68 -14.33
CA LEU A 149 5.41 -24.80 -13.45
C LEU A 149 4.64 -26.07 -13.84
N GLN A 150 3.35 -25.94 -14.18
CA GLN A 150 2.55 -27.08 -14.64
C GLN A 150 3.08 -27.70 -15.95
N VAL A 151 3.62 -26.89 -16.86
CA VAL A 151 4.26 -27.39 -18.10
C VAL A 151 5.51 -28.22 -17.79
N VAL A 152 6.29 -27.83 -16.78
CA VAL A 152 7.56 -28.50 -16.44
C VAL A 152 7.36 -29.71 -15.54
N PHE A 153 6.52 -29.59 -14.50
CA PHE A 153 6.36 -30.59 -13.44
C PHE A 153 5.09 -31.43 -13.58
N GLY A 154 4.23 -31.12 -14.55
CA GLY A 154 2.93 -31.74 -14.73
C GLY A 154 1.86 -31.23 -13.76
N THR A 155 0.63 -31.72 -13.95
CA THR A 155 -0.54 -31.36 -13.12
C THR A 155 -0.77 -32.31 -11.94
N GLU A 156 0.09 -33.31 -11.78
CA GLU A 156 0.03 -34.29 -10.71
C GLU A 156 0.32 -33.65 -9.34
N LEU A 157 -0.14 -34.29 -8.26
CA LEU A 157 0.15 -33.82 -6.89
C LEU A 157 1.65 -33.62 -6.64
N LYS A 158 2.48 -34.53 -7.16
CA LYS A 158 3.95 -34.42 -7.10
C LYS A 158 4.45 -33.15 -7.80
N GLY A 159 3.82 -32.79 -8.91
CA GLY A 159 4.15 -31.60 -9.69
C GLY A 159 3.82 -30.29 -8.98
N ALA A 160 2.91 -30.29 -8.00
CA ALA A 160 2.66 -29.15 -7.13
C ALA A 160 3.54 -29.15 -5.87
N VAL A 161 3.73 -30.31 -5.24
CA VAL A 161 4.45 -30.44 -3.95
C VAL A 161 5.94 -30.15 -4.10
N ILE A 162 6.58 -30.69 -5.14
CA ILE A 162 8.03 -30.55 -5.36
C ILE A 162 8.43 -29.07 -5.54
N PRO A 163 7.88 -28.30 -6.50
CA PRO A 163 8.24 -26.90 -6.65
C PRO A 163 7.85 -26.06 -5.43
N SER A 164 6.74 -26.38 -4.75
CA SER A 164 6.36 -25.68 -3.52
C SER A 164 7.38 -25.88 -2.40
N ALA A 165 7.90 -27.09 -2.22
CA ALA A 165 8.94 -27.39 -1.24
C ALA A 165 10.26 -26.66 -1.56
N ILE A 166 10.66 -26.65 -2.84
CA ILE A 166 11.85 -25.91 -3.31
C ILE A 166 11.69 -24.41 -3.03
N CYS A 167 10.55 -23.82 -3.41
CA CYS A 167 10.24 -22.42 -3.16
C CYS A 167 10.25 -22.09 -1.65
N LEU A 168 9.75 -22.99 -0.80
CA LEU A 168 9.77 -22.81 0.65
C LEU A 168 11.20 -22.79 1.21
N VAL A 169 12.07 -23.70 0.76
CA VAL A 169 13.49 -23.74 1.16
C VAL A 169 14.21 -22.46 0.71
N LEU A 170 13.93 -21.97 -0.50
CA LEU A 170 14.48 -20.70 -0.98
C LEU A 170 13.98 -19.50 -0.14
N LEU A 171 12.69 -19.47 0.21
CA LEU A 171 12.13 -18.44 1.09
C LEU A 171 12.78 -18.47 2.48
N LEU A 172 13.04 -19.66 3.03
CA LEU A 172 13.76 -19.84 4.30
C LEU A 172 15.18 -19.28 4.21
N ALA A 173 15.92 -19.65 3.16
CA ALA A 173 17.30 -19.19 2.94
C ALA A 173 17.37 -17.65 2.81
N LEU A 174 16.40 -17.05 2.10
CA LEU A 174 16.30 -15.61 1.91
C LEU A 174 15.68 -14.86 3.12
N LYS A 175 15.32 -15.58 4.19
CA LYS A 175 14.60 -15.07 5.38
C LYS A 175 13.27 -14.39 5.03
N GLY A 176 12.62 -14.85 3.96
CA GLY A 176 11.39 -14.29 3.38
C GLY A 176 10.10 -14.93 3.88
N ILE A 177 10.15 -15.85 4.85
CA ILE A 177 8.96 -16.57 5.36
C ILE A 177 7.81 -15.63 5.77
N ARG A 178 8.13 -14.44 6.29
CA ARG A 178 7.12 -13.46 6.71
C ARG A 178 6.22 -13.00 5.54
N ASN A 179 6.67 -13.14 4.30
CA ASN A 179 5.88 -12.79 3.11
C ASN A 179 4.73 -13.77 2.86
N LEU A 180 4.73 -14.96 3.49
CA LEU A 180 3.62 -15.90 3.41
C LEU A 180 2.40 -15.45 4.23
N ALA A 181 2.56 -14.46 5.11
CA ALA A 181 1.45 -13.88 5.85
C ALA A 181 0.62 -12.97 4.94
N ALA A 182 -0.31 -13.58 4.21
CA ALA A 182 -1.30 -12.90 3.37
C ALA A 182 -2.61 -12.63 4.16
N PRO A 183 -3.57 -11.85 3.60
CA PRO A 183 -4.94 -11.83 4.11
C PRO A 183 -5.48 -13.26 4.15
N PRO A 184 -6.09 -13.76 5.25
CA PRO A 184 -6.91 -13.05 6.24
C PRO A 184 -6.21 -12.67 7.55
N VAL A 185 -4.89 -12.92 7.68
CA VAL A 185 -4.16 -12.69 8.93
C VAL A 185 -4.07 -11.20 9.27
N PHE A 186 -4.01 -10.36 8.23
CA PHE A 186 -4.01 -8.91 8.34
C PHE A 186 -5.02 -8.31 7.36
N VAL A 187 -5.95 -7.52 7.88
CA VAL A 187 -6.76 -6.60 7.07
C VAL A 187 -6.08 -5.24 7.16
N ALA A 188 -5.45 -4.81 6.06
CA ALA A 188 -4.93 -3.46 5.97
C ALA A 188 -6.14 -2.51 5.85
N LEU A 189 -6.37 -1.71 6.89
CA LEU A 189 -7.33 -0.62 6.81
C LEU A 189 -6.68 0.52 6.00
N ASP A 190 -7.48 1.12 5.13
CA ASP A 190 -7.03 2.21 4.26
C ASP A 190 -6.65 3.43 5.12
N ASN A 191 -5.35 3.60 5.36
CA ASN A 191 -4.81 4.85 5.86
C ASN A 191 -4.51 5.75 4.66
N LYS A 192 -4.50 7.08 4.86
CA LYS A 192 -4.07 8.06 3.83
C LYS A 192 -2.57 7.97 3.52
N ASP A 193 -2.07 6.78 3.27
CA ASP A 193 -0.70 6.56 2.85
C ASP A 193 -0.58 6.90 1.36
N ILE A 194 0.59 7.42 1.00
CA ILE A 194 0.86 7.92 -0.34
C ILE A 194 0.87 6.74 -1.31
N ALA A 195 -0.02 6.75 -2.31
CA ALA A 195 -0.31 5.64 -3.23
C ALA A 195 0.91 5.00 -3.93
N PHE A 196 2.05 5.70 -3.97
CA PHE A 196 3.28 5.29 -4.65
C PHE A 196 4.39 4.80 -3.70
N SER A 197 4.17 4.88 -2.39
CA SER A 197 5.17 4.45 -1.40
C SER A 197 4.94 3.01 -0.99
N PHE A 198 5.89 2.14 -1.31
CA PHE A 198 5.98 0.81 -0.72
C PHE A 198 7.38 0.58 -0.13
N PRO A 199 7.48 0.11 1.13
CA PRO A 199 8.77 -0.06 1.79
C PRO A 199 9.57 -1.18 1.10
N THR A 200 10.75 -0.84 0.59
CA THR A 200 11.70 -1.84 0.11
C THR A 200 12.54 -2.38 1.26
N ARG A 201 12.89 -3.67 1.20
CA ARG A 201 13.76 -4.31 2.21
C ARG A 201 15.09 -3.57 2.36
N PHE A 202 15.62 -3.07 1.26
CA PHE A 202 16.79 -2.21 1.23
C PHE A 202 16.33 -0.76 1.28
N ARG A 203 16.59 -0.09 2.41
CA ARG A 203 16.31 1.33 2.61
C ARG A 203 17.50 2.12 2.07
N VAL A 204 17.56 2.30 0.76
CA VAL A 204 18.60 3.13 0.14
C VAL A 204 18.10 4.56 0.13
N GLN A 205 18.83 5.46 0.79
CA GLN A 205 18.56 6.89 0.71
C GLN A 205 19.20 7.43 -0.58
N VAL A 206 18.40 8.03 -1.45
CA VAL A 206 18.85 8.56 -2.76
C VAL A 206 19.91 9.65 -2.60
N SER A 207 19.98 10.33 -1.45
CA SER A 207 21.02 11.30 -1.11
C SER A 207 22.45 10.73 -1.14
N GLN A 208 22.61 9.40 -1.16
CA GLN A 208 23.91 8.72 -1.22
C GLN A 208 24.32 8.31 -2.65
N ILE A 209 23.41 8.38 -3.64
CA ILE A 209 23.67 7.95 -5.02
C ILE A 209 24.08 9.15 -5.92
N LEU A 210 23.78 10.37 -5.49
CA LEU A 210 24.06 11.60 -6.24
C LEU A 210 25.27 12.40 -5.69
N ASN A 211 26.15 11.77 -4.91
CA ASN A 211 27.43 12.34 -4.47
C ASN A 211 28.62 11.56 -5.03
#